data_AF-X6LAE2-F1
#
_entry.id   AF-X6LAE2-F1
#
_cell.length_a   1.000
_cell.length_b   1.000
_cell.length_c   1.000
_cell.angle_alpha   90.00
_cell.angle_beta   90.00
_cell.angle_gamma   90.00
#
_symmetry.space_group_name_H-M   'P 1'
#
loop_
_entity.id
_entity.type
_entity.pdbx_description
1 polymer ?
#
loop_
_entity_poly.entity_id
_entity_poly.type
_entity_poly.pdbx_seq_one_letter_code
_entity_poly.pdbx_strand_id
1 'polypeptide(L)'
;KTHKEQYAWNAKVESEDEYTQMILLTWVKYDQYIQQTMQISAMWNHSIDFNLIYFLLTAVQGGTNKINEVLRLFQAWKIENDNEQKCKKSIKKFINNRCCNYDINLFCLYLSEKKMINITAIECATLYTANNGLPFVAKDREMFI
;
A
#
# COMPACT_ATOMS: atom_id res chain seq x y z
N LYS A 1 14.49 12.88 -17.03
CA LYS A 1 13.21 13.63 -17.09
C LYS A 1 12.14 13.04 -16.16
N THR A 2 12.12 11.71 -15.99
CA THR A 2 11.16 10.90 -15.20
C THR A 2 11.03 11.21 -13.71
N HIS A 3 12.07 11.73 -13.06
CA HIS A 3 12.03 12.01 -11.61
C HIS A 3 11.13 13.19 -11.23
N LYS A 4 10.92 14.17 -12.13
CA LYS A 4 10.07 15.35 -11.86
C LYS A 4 8.57 15.03 -11.87
N GLU A 5 8.16 14.00 -12.60
CA GLU A 5 6.74 13.62 -12.73
C GLU A 5 6.29 12.70 -11.58
N GLN A 6 7.19 11.89 -11.00
CA GLN A 6 6.86 10.95 -9.93
C GLN A 6 6.48 11.61 -8.60
N TYR A 7 6.88 12.86 -8.37
CA TYR A 7 6.55 13.65 -7.17
C TYR A 7 5.64 14.84 -7.50
N ALA A 8 5.08 14.87 -8.71
CA ALA A 8 4.16 15.91 -9.11
C ALA A 8 2.78 15.70 -8.48
N TRP A 9 2.04 16.81 -8.38
CA TRP A 9 0.66 16.83 -7.91
C TRP A 9 -0.26 17.17 -9.08
N ASN A 10 -1.36 16.46 -9.19
CA ASN A 10 -2.50 16.85 -10.00
C ASN A 10 -3.37 17.80 -9.21
N ALA A 11 -3.95 18.79 -9.88
CA ALA A 11 -4.91 19.72 -9.30
C ALA A 11 -6.21 19.65 -10.10
N LYS A 12 -7.34 19.51 -9.40
CA LYS A 12 -8.67 19.59 -10.01
C LYS A 12 -9.60 20.43 -9.14
N VAL A 13 -10.54 21.12 -9.77
CA VAL A 13 -11.62 21.81 -9.05
C VAL A 13 -12.55 20.74 -8.50
N GLU A 14 -12.70 20.69 -7.17
CA GLU A 14 -13.61 19.78 -6.48
C GLU A 14 -15.00 20.38 -6.37
N SER A 15 -15.10 21.67 -6.06
CA SER A 15 -16.32 22.45 -6.11
C SER A 15 -16.02 23.95 -6.23
N GLU A 16 -17.00 24.72 -6.67
CA GLU A 16 -16.90 26.17 -6.82
C GLU A 16 -18.25 26.81 -6.52
N ASP A 17 -18.24 27.90 -5.76
CA ASP A 17 -19.38 28.78 -5.51
C ASP A 17 -19.03 30.23 -5.88
N GLU A 18 -19.94 31.18 -5.64
CA GLU A 18 -19.78 32.60 -6.02
C GLU A 18 -18.52 33.24 -5.40
N TYR A 19 -18.04 32.75 -4.26
CA TYR A 19 -16.96 33.36 -3.48
C TYR A 19 -15.75 32.44 -3.28
N THR A 20 -15.89 31.13 -3.46
CA THR A 20 -14.88 30.13 -3.09
C THR A 20 -14.72 29.04 -4.15
N GLN A 21 -13.47 28.65 -4.40
CA GLN A 21 -13.12 27.48 -5.18
C GLN A 21 -12.34 26.49 -4.33
N MET A 22 -12.81 25.25 -4.23
CA MET A 22 -12.09 24.16 -3.60
C MET A 22 -11.28 23.40 -4.64
N ILE A 23 -9.97 23.34 -4.45
CA ILE A 23 -9.05 22.61 -5.33
C ILE A 23 -8.58 21.36 -4.60
N LEU A 24 -8.85 20.20 -5.19
CA LEU A 24 -8.32 18.92 -4.73
C LEU A 24 -6.96 18.66 -5.38
N LEU A 25 -5.95 18.50 -4.53
CA LEU A 25 -4.60 18.09 -4.93
C LEU A 25 -4.42 16.59 -4.69
N THR A 26 -4.07 15.85 -5.74
CA THR A 26 -3.78 14.41 -5.66
C THR A 26 -2.34 14.15 -6.10
N TRP A 27 -1.69 13.19 -5.46
CA TRP A 27 -0.36 12.78 -5.90
C TRP A 27 -0.47 12.00 -7.22
N VAL A 28 0.37 12.32 -8.23
CA VAL A 28 0.30 11.67 -9.56
C VAL A 28 0.37 10.14 -9.46
N LYS A 29 1.18 9.59 -8.55
CA LYS A 29 1.25 8.13 -8.36
C LYS A 29 -0.06 7.54 -7.81
N TYR A 30 -0.76 8.26 -6.94
CA TYR A 30 -2.06 7.80 -6.44
C TYR A 30 -3.05 7.66 -7.60
N ASP A 31 -3.18 8.70 -8.43
CA ASP A 31 -4.09 8.68 -9.58
C ASP A 31 -3.70 7.60 -10.61
N GLN A 32 -2.40 7.34 -10.77
CA GLN A 32 -1.91 6.28 -11.65
C GLN A 32 -2.38 4.88 -11.22
N TYR A 33 -2.44 4.61 -9.91
CA TYR A 33 -2.66 3.26 -9.38
C TYR A 33 -4.04 3.02 -8.79
N ILE A 34 -4.82 4.06 -8.48
CA ILE A 34 -6.13 3.93 -7.82
C ILE A 34 -7.05 2.91 -8.50
N GLN A 35 -7.19 2.97 -9.83
CA GLN A 35 -8.08 2.06 -10.56
C GLN A 35 -7.61 0.60 -10.50
N GLN A 36 -6.29 0.35 -10.60
CA GLN A 36 -5.74 -0.99 -10.50
C GLN A 36 -5.86 -1.53 -9.07
N THR A 37 -5.68 -0.68 -8.06
CA THR A 37 -5.91 -1.03 -6.66
C THR A 37 -7.33 -1.52 -6.45
N MET A 38 -8.34 -0.80 -6.99
CA MET A 38 -9.74 -1.19 -6.86
C MET A 38 -10.06 -2.49 -7.58
N GLN A 39 -9.54 -2.69 -8.80
CA GLN A 39 -9.75 -3.92 -9.56
C GLN A 39 -9.20 -5.15 -8.83
N ILE A 40 -7.97 -5.06 -8.31
CA ILE A 40 -7.35 -6.15 -7.54
C ILE A 40 -8.13 -6.36 -6.24
N SER A 41 -8.54 -5.28 -5.56
CA SER A 41 -9.34 -5.38 -4.35
C SER A 41 -10.64 -6.17 -4.58
N ALA A 42 -11.37 -5.85 -5.66
CA ALA A 42 -12.60 -6.56 -6.03
C ALA A 42 -12.36 -8.04 -6.34
N MET A 43 -11.25 -8.39 -7.02
CA MET A 43 -10.86 -9.80 -7.25
C MET A 43 -10.68 -10.60 -5.94
N TRP A 44 -10.32 -9.93 -4.86
CA TRP A 44 -10.14 -10.51 -3.53
C TRP A 44 -11.30 -10.22 -2.58
N ASN A 45 -12.48 -9.84 -3.11
CA ASN A 45 -13.66 -9.49 -2.32
C ASN A 45 -13.35 -8.46 -1.21
N HIS A 46 -12.51 -7.48 -1.54
CA HIS A 46 -12.05 -6.40 -0.66
C HIS A 46 -11.36 -6.83 0.64
N SER A 47 -10.90 -8.09 0.72
CA SER A 47 -10.24 -8.64 1.91
C SER A 47 -8.77 -8.21 2.09
N ILE A 48 -8.17 -7.59 1.08
CA ILE A 48 -6.78 -7.13 1.09
C ILE A 48 -6.73 -5.62 1.32
N ASP A 49 -5.86 -5.16 2.22
CA ASP A 49 -5.65 -3.73 2.46
C ASP A 49 -5.18 -3.01 1.18
N PHE A 50 -5.80 -1.85 0.90
CA PHE A 50 -5.55 -1.11 -0.34
C PHE A 50 -4.11 -0.58 -0.39
N ASN A 51 -3.51 -0.24 0.76
CA ASN A 51 -2.13 0.21 0.80
C ASN A 51 -1.15 -0.94 0.54
N LEU A 52 -1.51 -2.19 0.88
CA LEU A 52 -0.72 -3.37 0.51
C LEU A 52 -0.82 -3.66 -1.00
N ILE A 53 -2.01 -3.52 -1.60
CA ILE A 53 -2.14 -3.65 -3.07
C ILE A 53 -1.33 -2.55 -3.77
N TYR A 54 -1.43 -1.31 -3.30
CA TYR A 54 -0.65 -0.18 -3.81
C TYR A 54 0.87 -0.39 -3.63
N PHE A 55 1.30 -0.98 -2.50
CA PHE A 55 2.68 -1.40 -2.29
C PHE A 55 3.13 -2.33 -3.42
N LEU A 56 2.35 -3.36 -3.71
CA LEU A 56 2.70 -4.35 -4.72
C LEU A 56 2.70 -3.76 -6.13
N LEU A 57 1.75 -2.87 -6.44
CA LEU A 57 1.70 -2.15 -7.72
C LEU A 57 2.93 -1.27 -7.94
N THR A 58 3.46 -0.66 -6.88
CA THR A 58 4.65 0.21 -6.97
C THR A 58 5.96 -0.57 -6.91
N ALA A 59 5.99 -1.76 -6.29
CA ALA A 59 7.20 -2.54 -6.08
C ALA A 59 7.41 -3.69 -7.10
N VAL A 60 6.33 -4.29 -7.62
CA VAL A 60 6.39 -5.50 -8.45
C VAL A 60 6.17 -5.16 -9.91
N GLN A 61 7.22 -5.33 -10.73
CA GLN A 61 7.09 -5.33 -12.18
C GLN A 61 6.46 -6.65 -12.65
N GLY A 62 5.33 -6.58 -13.37
CA GLY A 62 4.65 -7.76 -13.94
C GLY A 62 3.12 -7.70 -13.99
N GLY A 63 2.49 -6.59 -13.59
CA GLY A 63 1.05 -6.38 -13.68
C GLY A 63 0.22 -7.26 -12.74
N THR A 64 -1.10 -7.24 -12.94
CA THR A 64 -2.10 -7.84 -12.03
C THR A 64 -1.89 -9.33 -11.75
N ASN A 65 -1.52 -10.13 -12.75
CA ASN A 65 -1.35 -11.58 -12.58
C ASN A 65 -0.25 -11.92 -11.57
N LYS A 66 0.89 -11.22 -11.67
CA LYS A 66 2.02 -11.43 -10.75
C LYS A 66 1.71 -10.93 -9.34
N ILE A 67 0.98 -9.82 -9.23
CA ILE A 67 0.52 -9.31 -7.93
C ILE A 67 -0.42 -10.33 -7.26
N ASN A 68 -1.35 -10.92 -8.03
CA ASN A 68 -2.23 -11.96 -7.52
C ASN A 68 -1.48 -13.21 -7.05
N GLU A 69 -0.44 -13.62 -7.76
CA GLU A 69 0.42 -14.74 -7.32
C GLU A 69 1.13 -14.42 -5.99
N VAL A 70 1.71 -13.23 -5.88
CA VAL A 70 2.37 -12.77 -4.64
C VAL A 70 1.37 -12.71 -3.47
N LEU A 71 0.17 -12.18 -3.70
CA LEU A 71 -0.89 -12.14 -2.68
C LEU A 71 -1.33 -13.54 -2.25
N ARG A 72 -1.44 -14.51 -3.17
CA ARG A 72 -1.75 -15.91 -2.83
C ARG A 72 -0.68 -16.54 -1.94
N LEU A 73 0.59 -16.38 -2.30
CA LEU A 73 1.70 -16.89 -1.50
C LEU A 73 1.76 -16.23 -0.12
N PHE A 74 1.53 -14.92 -0.06
CA PHE A 74 1.49 -14.18 1.20
C PHE A 74 0.32 -14.63 2.09
N GLN A 75 -0.89 -14.78 1.55
CA GLN A 75 -2.05 -15.23 2.32
C GLN A 75 -1.86 -16.66 2.84
N ALA A 76 -1.29 -17.55 2.03
CA ALA A 76 -0.94 -18.91 2.49
C ALA A 76 0.08 -18.85 3.64
N TRP A 77 1.14 -18.06 3.51
CA TRP A 77 2.14 -17.88 4.57
C TRP A 77 1.58 -17.24 5.85
N LYS A 78 0.61 -16.31 5.72
CA LYS A 78 -0.03 -15.63 6.86
C LYS A 78 -0.76 -16.62 7.78
N ILE A 79 -1.40 -17.64 7.20
CA ILE A 79 -2.15 -18.69 7.91
C ILE A 79 -1.20 -19.76 8.48
N GLU A 80 -0.08 -20.01 7.81
CA GLU A 80 0.89 -21.03 8.22
C GLU A 80 1.59 -20.65 9.55
N ASN A 81 1.80 -21.64 10.42
CA ASN A 81 2.69 -21.56 11.60
C ASN A 81 2.48 -20.34 12.53
N ASP A 82 1.25 -19.83 12.60
CA ASP A 82 0.87 -18.69 13.44
C ASP A 82 1.74 -17.44 13.18
N ASN A 83 2.17 -17.26 11.92
CA ASN A 83 3.07 -16.16 11.51
C ASN A 83 2.45 -14.78 11.78
N GLU A 84 1.13 -14.68 11.66
CA GLU A 84 0.41 -13.46 12.03
C GLU A 84 0.64 -13.07 13.51
N GLN A 85 0.62 -14.04 14.44
CA GLN A 85 0.89 -13.74 15.85
C GLN A 85 2.34 -13.37 16.13
N LYS A 86 3.29 -13.94 15.38
CA LYS A 86 4.69 -13.48 15.46
C LYS A 86 4.81 -12.00 15.11
N CYS A 87 4.08 -11.53 14.09
CA CYS A 87 4.02 -10.11 13.75
C CYS A 87 3.45 -9.28 14.91
N LYS A 88 2.33 -9.69 15.51
CA LYS A 88 1.73 -9.00 16.67
C LYS A 88 2.71 -8.82 17.83
N LYS A 89 3.61 -9.78 18.08
CA LYS A 89 4.68 -9.65 19.09
C LYS A 89 5.70 -8.55 18.75
N SER A 90 5.94 -8.31 17.47
CA SER A 90 6.91 -7.31 16.99
C SER A 90 6.30 -5.94 16.66
N ILE A 91 4.97 -5.78 16.73
CA ILE A 91 4.26 -4.59 16.26
C ILE A 91 4.74 -3.28 16.90
N LYS A 92 5.10 -3.30 18.19
CA LYS A 92 5.64 -2.12 18.89
C LYS A 92 6.90 -1.58 18.23
N LYS A 93 7.76 -2.45 17.68
CA LYS A 93 8.97 -2.03 16.98
C LYS A 93 8.64 -1.31 15.67
N PHE A 94 7.63 -1.77 14.94
CA PHE A 94 7.16 -1.10 13.73
C PHE A 94 6.55 0.27 14.05
N ILE A 95 5.68 0.35 15.06
CA ILE A 95 5.04 1.62 15.46
C ILE A 95 6.09 2.64 15.92
N ASN A 96 7.12 2.23 16.67
CA ASN A 96 8.21 3.12 17.07
C ASN A 96 9.00 3.68 15.87
N ASN A 97 8.95 3.02 14.72
CA ASN A 97 9.52 3.47 13.45
C ASN A 97 8.46 4.08 12.52
N ARG A 98 7.33 4.56 13.07
CA ARG A 98 6.21 5.21 12.35
C ARG A 98 5.54 4.32 11.28
N CYS A 99 5.72 3.00 11.37
CA CYS A 99 5.10 2.04 10.45
C CYS A 99 3.78 1.55 11.05
N CYS A 100 2.69 2.28 10.78
CA CYS A 100 1.39 2.05 11.42
C CYS A 100 0.45 1.12 10.64
N ASN A 101 0.75 0.80 9.38
CA ASN A 101 -0.08 -0.12 8.58
C ASN A 101 0.32 -1.57 8.87
N TYR A 102 -0.60 -2.33 9.48
CA TYR A 102 -0.37 -3.70 9.92
C TYR A 102 -0.08 -4.67 8.77
N ASP A 103 -0.86 -4.62 7.69
CA ASP A 103 -0.72 -5.56 6.56
C ASP A 103 0.60 -5.34 5.81
N ILE A 104 1.05 -4.09 5.67
CA ILE A 104 2.39 -3.78 5.14
C ILE A 104 3.49 -4.33 6.05
N ASN A 105 3.37 -4.14 7.37
CA ASN A 105 4.36 -4.65 8.32
C ASN A 105 4.48 -6.18 8.24
N LEU A 106 3.32 -6.86 8.18
CA LEU A 106 3.24 -8.31 8.03
C LEU A 106 3.83 -8.78 6.69
N PHE A 107 3.56 -8.06 5.60
CA PHE A 107 4.15 -8.36 4.30
C PHE A 107 5.68 -8.17 4.28
N CYS A 108 6.20 -7.14 4.96
CA CYS A 108 7.65 -6.95 5.07
C CYS A 108 8.32 -8.08 5.87
N LEU A 109 7.65 -8.64 6.89
CA LEU A 109 8.13 -9.84 7.59
C LEU A 109 8.18 -11.05 6.66
N TYR A 110 7.11 -11.26 5.88
CA TYR A 110 7.08 -12.31 4.85
C TYR A 110 8.28 -12.20 3.89
N LEU A 111 8.52 -11.01 3.33
CA LEU A 111 9.65 -10.78 2.43
C LEU A 111 11.00 -11.06 3.10
N SER A 112 11.16 -10.63 4.36
CA SER A 112 12.38 -10.85 5.14
C SER A 112 12.61 -12.33 5.43
N GLU A 113 11.57 -13.08 5.81
CA GLU A 113 11.64 -14.51 6.12
C GLU A 113 11.96 -15.34 4.88
N LYS A 114 11.34 -15.01 3.74
CA LYS A 114 11.62 -15.65 2.45
C LYS A 114 12.92 -15.17 1.80
N LYS A 115 13.69 -14.29 2.46
CA LYS A 115 14.95 -13.71 1.97
C LYS A 115 14.80 -13.06 0.59
N MET A 116 13.63 -12.45 0.33
CA MET A 116 13.35 -11.71 -0.90
C MET A 116 13.86 -10.25 -0.83
N ILE A 117 14.27 -9.80 0.35
CA ILE A 117 14.86 -8.49 0.60
C ILE A 117 16.17 -8.65 1.39
N ASN A 118 17.11 -7.73 1.16
CA ASN A 118 18.42 -7.70 1.85
C ASN A 118 18.46 -6.75 3.05
N ILE A 119 17.30 -6.24 3.45
CA ILE A 119 17.12 -5.33 4.59
C ILE A 119 16.14 -5.96 5.58
N THR A 120 16.09 -5.43 6.80
CA THR A 120 15.13 -5.91 7.79
C THR A 120 13.70 -5.54 7.38
N ALA A 121 12.71 -6.31 7.87
CA ALA A 121 11.30 -5.99 7.65
C ALA A 121 10.92 -4.57 8.12
N ILE A 122 11.51 -4.10 9.22
CA ILE A 122 11.26 -2.75 9.75
C ILE A 122 11.82 -1.68 8.82
N GLU A 123 13.06 -1.85 8.33
CA GLU A 123 13.66 -0.92 7.36
C GLU A 123 12.84 -0.90 6.06
N CYS A 124 12.38 -2.06 5.59
CA CYS A 124 11.52 -2.15 4.41
C CYS A 124 10.20 -1.38 4.60
N ALA A 125 9.50 -1.60 5.71
CA ALA A 125 8.26 -0.89 6.03
C ALA A 125 8.50 0.62 6.18
N THR A 126 9.64 1.01 6.78
CA THR A 126 10.03 2.41 6.99
C THR A 126 10.31 3.11 5.66
N LEU A 127 11.14 2.50 4.80
CA LEU A 127 11.45 3.04 3.47
C LEU A 127 10.18 3.17 2.62
N TYR A 128 9.30 2.17 2.66
CA TYR A 128 8.06 2.24 1.93
C TYR A 128 7.15 3.36 2.44
N THR A 129 6.91 3.41 3.75
CA THR A 129 6.04 4.42 4.37
C THR A 129 6.59 5.83 4.11
N ALA A 130 7.90 6.02 4.19
CA ALA A 130 8.52 7.32 3.96
C ALA A 130 8.46 7.75 2.48
N ASN A 131 8.66 6.83 1.54
CA ASN A 131 8.76 7.16 0.11
C ASN A 131 7.41 7.17 -0.62
N ASN A 132 6.48 6.33 -0.19
CA ASN A 132 5.19 6.11 -0.87
C ASN A 132 3.98 6.48 -0.01
N GLY A 133 4.18 6.77 1.27
CA GLY A 133 3.08 7.04 2.18
C GLY A 133 2.12 5.86 2.35
N LEU A 134 0.90 6.18 2.79
CA LEU A 134 -0.24 5.28 2.91
C LEU A 134 -1.45 5.99 2.31
N PRO A 135 -1.56 6.05 0.97
CA PRO A 135 -2.48 6.97 0.33
C PRO A 135 -3.96 6.58 0.45
N PHE A 136 -4.27 5.36 0.91
CA PHE A 136 -5.65 4.91 1.13
C PHE A 136 -6.00 4.95 2.61
N VAL A 137 -7.07 5.66 2.95
CA VAL A 137 -7.65 5.74 4.30
C VAL A 137 -9.03 5.06 4.34
N ALA A 138 -9.65 5.04 5.52
CA ALA A 138 -10.95 4.38 5.70
C ALA A 138 -12.04 4.94 4.77
N LYS A 139 -12.06 6.26 4.56
CA LYS A 139 -13.01 6.93 3.66
C LYS A 139 -12.89 6.48 2.20
N ASP A 140 -11.69 6.13 1.73
CA ASP A 140 -11.55 5.57 0.38
C ASP A 140 -12.28 4.24 0.25
N ARG A 141 -12.25 3.38 1.29
CA ARG A 141 -12.99 2.12 1.27
C ARG A 141 -14.50 2.34 1.16
N GLU A 142 -15.05 3.28 1.91
CA GLU A 142 -16.48 3.63 1.86
C GLU A 142 -16.94 4.20 0.52
N MET A 143 -16.03 4.84 -0.21
CA MET A 143 -16.33 5.42 -1.52
C MET A 143 -16.31 4.38 -2.65
N PHE A 144 -15.60 3.27 -2.46
CA PHE A 144 -15.34 2.26 -3.50
C PHE A 144 -15.94 0.87 -3.22
N ILE A 145 -16.56 0.66 -2.06
CA ILE A 145 -17.22 -0.58 -1.62
C ILE A 145 -18.62 -0.23 -1.12
#